data_AF-A0A8T4ZPA0-F1
#
_entry.id   AF-A0A8T4ZPA0-F1
#
_cell.length_a   1.000
_cell.length_b   1.000
_cell.length_c   1.000
_cell.angle_alpha   90.00
_cell.angle_beta   90.00
_cell.angle_gamma   90.00
#
_symmetry.space_group_name_H-M   'P 1'
#
loop_
_entity.id
_entity.type
_entity.pdbx_description
1 polymer ?
#
loop_
_entity_poly.entity_id
_entity_poly.type
_entity_poly.pdbx_seq_one_letter_code
_entity_poly.pdbx_strand_id
1 'polypeptide(L)' 'MSAFEFGYKYVIPSIKRRLVEKLIEMGLTCREAARRMGLSASAASSIFQWGGERT' A
#
# COMPACT_ATOMS: atom_id res chain seq x y z
N MET A 1 16.18 -17.38 9.51
CA MET A 1 15.02 -16.59 9.06
C MET A 1 13.79 -17.12 9.78
N SER A 2 13.25 -16.36 10.72
CA SER A 2 12.08 -16.77 11.50
C SER A 2 10.80 -16.72 10.67
N ALA A 3 9.87 -17.63 10.91
CA ALA A 3 8.52 -17.60 10.31
C ALA A 3 7.82 -16.24 10.53
N PHE A 4 8.16 -15.55 11.63
CA PHE A 4 7.70 -14.20 11.95
C PHE A 4 8.24 -13.15 10.97
N GLU A 5 9.50 -13.23 10.55
CA GLU A 5 10.06 -12.32 9.54
C GLU A 5 9.44 -12.56 8.16
N PHE A 6 9.17 -13.83 7.84
CA PHE A 6 8.50 -14.17 6.59
C PHE A 6 7.05 -13.65 6.60
N GLY A 7 6.32 -13.87 7.68
CA GLY A 7 4.99 -13.29 7.87
C GLY A 7 5.02 -11.76 7.77
N TYR A 8 5.91 -11.10 8.48
CA TYR A 8 6.01 -9.64 8.49
C TYR A 8 6.38 -9.06 7.11
N LYS A 9 7.30 -9.71 6.39
CA LYS A 9 7.79 -9.24 5.08
C LYS A 9 6.77 -9.44 3.96
N TYR A 10 5.93 -10.46 4.02
CA TYR A 10 5.00 -10.80 2.93
C TYR A 10 3.52 -10.46 3.24
N VAL A 11 3.10 -10.51 4.51
CA VAL A 11 1.70 -10.25 4.90
C VAL A 11 1.42 -8.74 4.99
N ILE A 12 2.34 -7.96 5.53
CA ILE A 12 2.17 -6.51 5.68
C ILE A 12 2.02 -5.77 4.35
N PRO A 13 2.82 -6.01 3.30
CA PRO A 13 2.60 -5.34 2.02
C PRO A 13 1.24 -5.69 1.39
N SER A 14 0.76 -6.92 1.60
CA SER A 14 -0.54 -7.38 1.10
C SER A 14 -1.71 -6.68 1.80
N ILE A 15 -1.63 -6.51 3.13
CA ILE A 15 -2.63 -5.77 3.91
C ILE A 15 -2.60 -4.27 3.55
N LYS A 16 -1.40 -3.68 3.44
CA LYS A 16 -1.23 -2.28 3.05
C LYS A 16 -1.81 -2.01 1.67
N ARG A 17 -1.62 -2.92 0.71
CA ARG A 17 -2.18 -2.81 -0.64
C ARG A 17 -3.71 -2.78 -0.59
N ARG A 18 -4.35 -3.76 0.08
CA ARG A 18 -5.81 -3.80 0.21
C ARG A 18 -6.41 -2.56 0.88
N LEU A 19 -5.72 -2.03 1.89
CA LEU A 19 -6.13 -0.79 2.57
C LEU A 19 -6.08 0.42 1.62
N VAL A 20 -5.00 0.54 0.84
CA VAL A 20 -4.88 1.62 -0.16
C VAL A 20 -5.93 1.47 -1.25
N GLU A 21 -6.18 0.25 -1.75
CA GLU A 21 -7.25 0.00 -2.73
C GLU A 21 -8.62 0.42 -2.19
N LYS A 22 -8.96 0.05 -0.95
CA LYS A 22 -10.21 0.46 -0.30
C LYS A 22 -10.33 1.98 -0.11
N LEU A 23 -9.21 2.65 0.18
CA LEU A 23 -9.19 4.12 0.29
C LEU A 23 -9.43 4.78 -1.08
N ILE A 24 -8.87 4.23 -2.15
CA ILE A 24 -9.10 4.71 -3.52
C ILE A 24 -10.56 4.45 -3.94
N GLU A 25 -11.13 3.28 -3.61
CA GLU A 25 -12.55 2.97 -3.86
C GLU A 25 -13.50 3.95 -3.14
N MET A 26 -13.10 4.50 -1.99
CA MET A 26 -13.83 5.56 -1.28
C MET A 26 -13.65 6.96 -1.91
N GLY A 27 -12.93 7.07 -3.02
CA GLY A 27 -12.69 8.34 -3.72
C GLY A 27 -11.48 9.12 -3.19
N LEU A 28 -10.63 8.54 -2.34
CA LEU A 28 -9.40 9.22 -1.92
C LEU A 28 -8.35 9.14 -3.03
N THR A 29 -7.66 10.26 -3.25
CA THR A 29 -6.50 10.27 -4.13
C THR A 29 -5.37 9.43 -3.54
N CYS A 30 -4.55 8.84 -4.41
CA CYS A 30 -3.34 8.10 -4.03
C CYS A 30 -2.49 8.85 -2.99
N ARG A 31 -2.35 10.16 -3.17
CA ARG A 31 -1.56 11.02 -2.28
C ARG A 31 -2.16 11.11 -0.87
N GLU A 32 -3.49 11.24 -0.77
CA GLU A 32 -4.21 11.28 0.51
C GLU A 32 -4.23 9.91 1.19
N ALA A 33 -4.41 8.84 0.41
CA ALA A 33 -4.36 7.46 0.92
C ALA A 33 -2.99 7.12 1.52
N ALA A 34 -1.89 7.50 0.85
CA ALA A 34 -0.54 7.31 1.38
C ALA A 34 -0.26 8.16 2.63
N ARG A 35 -0.75 9.41 2.67
CA ARG A 35 -0.64 10.27 3.85
C ARG A 35 -1.39 9.68 5.05
N ARG A 36 -2.63 9.23 4.87
CA ARG A 36 -3.43 8.58 5.93
C ARG A 36 -2.81 7.28 6.43
N MET A 37 -2.16 6.53 5.55
CA MET A 37 -1.50 5.27 5.89
C MET A 37 -0.09 5.47 6.49
N GLY A 38 0.38 6.71 6.64
CA GLY A 38 1.72 7.00 7.15
C GLY A 38 2.83 6.37 6.29
N LEU A 39 2.59 6.19 5.00
CA LEU A 39 3.53 5.51 4.11
C LEU A 39 4.67 6.46 3.74
N SER A 40 5.90 5.95 3.83
CA SER A 40 7.05 6.63 3.22
C SER A 40 6.90 6.71 1.71
N ALA A 41 7.51 7.73 1.10
CA ALA A 41 7.44 8.00 -0.34
C ALA A 41 7.76 6.75 -1.20
N SER A 42 8.72 5.93 -0.78
CA SER A 42 9.07 4.67 -1.47
C SER A 42 7.98 3.60 -1.40
N ALA A 43 7.32 3.46 -0.24
CA ALA A 43 6.23 2.50 -0.06
C ALA A 43 4.97 2.94 -0.82
N ALA A 44 4.69 4.24 -0.81
CA ALA A 44 3.67 4.85 -1.66
C ALA A 44 3.96 4.56 -3.14
N SER A 45 5.19 4.83 -3.60
CA SER A 45 5.59 4.58 -4.99
C SER A 45 5.41 3.12 -5.39
N SER A 46 5.84 2.14 -4.60
CA SER A 46 5.66 0.72 -4.95
C SER A 46 4.20 0.27 -4.99
N ILE A 47 3.34 0.85 -4.14
CA ILE A 47 1.90 0.52 -4.14
C ILE A 47 1.19 1.19 -5.33
N PHE A 48 1.52 2.45 -5.62
CA PHE A 48 0.91 3.20 -6.73
C PHE A 48 1.46 2.85 -8.09
N GLN A 49 2.74 2.46 -8.21
CA GLN A 49 3.30 1.95 -9.46
C GLN A 49 2.58 0.67 -9.91
N TRP A 50 2.05 -0.12 -8.96
CA TRP A 50 1.24 -1.29 -9.26
C TRP A 50 -0.22 -0.93 -9.64
N GLY A 51 -0.74 0.19 -9.13
CA GLY A 51 -2.07 0.71 -9.46
C GLY A 51 -2.11 1.72 -10.62
N GLY A 52 -0.94 2.08 -11.18
CA GLY A 52 -0.72 3.22 -12.06
C GLY A 52 -0.84 2.94 -13.56
N GLU A 53 -1.41 1.81 -13.97
CA GLU A 53 -1.70 1.48 -15.37
C GLU A 53 -3.19 1.57 -15.73
N ARG A 54 -4.01 2.33 -14.98
CA ARG A 54 -5.43 2.55 -15.31
C ARG A 54 -5.91 3.99 -15.14
N THR A 55 -5.21 4.94 -15.76
CA THR A 55 -5.80 6.22 -16.17
C THR A 55 -5.50 6.47 -17.63
#